data_AF-A0A8J6Z0H5-F1
#
_entry.id   AF-A0A8J6Z0H5-F1
#
_cell.length_a   1.000
_cell.length_b   1.000
_cell.length_c   1.000
_cell.angle_alpha   90.00
_cell.angle_beta   90.00
_cell.angle_gamma   90.00
#
_symmetry.space_group_name_H-M   'P 1'
#
loop_
_entity.id
_entity.type
_entity.pdbx_description
1 polymer ?
#
loop_
_entity_poly.entity_id
_entity_poly.type
_entity_poly.pdbx_seq_one_letter_code
_entity_poly.pdbx_strand_id
1 'polypeptide(L)'
;MIPLNECPDPVFSSGAMGRGVAIKNPDYKVYAPFDGEVAVLFPTNHAIGLESNDGIELFIHVGMDTVKMNGESFKAYVESGEVVKRGQLLLEFSPTAIKMAGHDTTTPVVVINHADFGDITFELNEQSLTVTEADDSTQKNNSSQEEDGMEDAGRKFTILGETGSGKTCYLLGMYYEMSMSVANYTVVATDPDADKNLTLRYKMLLDKARGRGRFPAGTEQMEKYNFNLQYNYETIHPFQWVDYPGGFLDTTRRDESSKEYQEVAKSILESEMLFICIDGANLKGGNTSQKIRKVKTRCAHHINPYLTDLCNKLKAEKQGLPPIGMLITKYDMCAADTDADEVREIVEEAFEGLFGGNDTFVAIIPVSLGDTLEDDEYQGELEPLNVHLPILMGINFALIDQLQYGKRLIENQRNYANQVRALKREEEDRFFLSRWLFGGYDTDKLQEEIDDTEEAIRNNRQVAGFFKKSLKRMNRELEAIDMIYVKGAWQDKRGIQQMWAELQSIADYNF
;
A
#
# COMPACT_ATOMS: atom_id res chain seq x y z
N MET A 1 18.04 1.97 26.03
CA MET A 1 16.64 1.83 25.60
C MET A 1 16.14 3.20 25.14
N ILE A 2 15.43 3.25 24.03
CA ILE A 2 14.77 4.46 23.49
C ILE A 2 13.29 4.15 23.24
N PRO A 3 12.41 5.16 23.25
CA PRO A 3 11.03 4.99 22.79
C PRO A 3 10.98 4.33 21.42
N LEU A 4 9.94 3.52 21.15
CA LEU A 4 9.84 2.83 19.86
C LEU A 4 9.78 3.82 18.69
N ASN A 5 9.17 4.99 18.86
CA ASN A 5 9.08 6.01 17.81
C ASN A 5 10.43 6.65 17.41
N GLU A 6 11.50 6.44 18.19
CA GLU A 6 12.86 6.82 17.81
C GLU A 6 13.60 5.70 17.04
N CYS A 7 12.92 4.58 16.78
CA CYS A 7 13.44 3.50 15.95
C CYS A 7 13.62 3.96 14.49
N PRO A 8 14.77 3.69 13.85
CA PRO A 8 15.04 4.15 12.48
C PRO A 8 14.22 3.42 11.40
N ASP A 9 13.48 2.37 11.76
CA ASP A 9 12.60 1.63 10.86
C ASP A 9 11.12 2.02 11.11
N PRO A 10 10.43 2.60 10.10
CA PRO A 10 9.03 3.05 10.18
C PRO A 10 8.01 1.98 10.57
N VAL A 11 8.27 0.70 10.25
CA VAL A 11 7.37 -0.41 10.62
C VAL A 11 7.26 -0.53 12.14
N PHE A 12 8.37 -0.26 12.83
CA PHE A 12 8.43 -0.31 14.28
C PHE A 12 8.11 1.05 14.90
N SER A 13 8.69 2.16 14.42
CA SER A 13 8.50 3.47 15.04
C SER A 13 7.09 4.03 14.96
N SER A 14 6.27 3.56 14.02
CA SER A 14 4.84 3.88 13.97
C SER A 14 4.01 3.22 15.06
N GLY A 15 4.52 2.16 15.72
CA GLY A 15 3.75 1.33 16.64
C GLY A 15 2.78 0.36 15.95
N ALA A 16 2.76 0.28 14.61
CA ALA A 16 1.82 -0.56 13.86
C ALA A 16 1.98 -2.06 14.14
N MET A 17 3.21 -2.52 14.41
CA MET A 17 3.50 -3.90 14.81
C MET A 17 3.19 -4.18 16.29
N GLY A 18 2.94 -3.13 17.06
CA GLY A 18 2.56 -3.16 18.46
C GLY A 18 3.27 -2.11 19.32
N ARG A 19 2.93 -2.07 20.62
CA ARG A 19 3.58 -1.16 21.58
C ARG A 19 4.90 -1.74 22.08
N GLY A 20 5.93 -0.91 22.15
CA GLY A 20 7.28 -1.41 22.40
C GLY A 20 8.31 -0.35 22.75
N VAL A 21 9.57 -0.77 22.70
CA VAL A 21 10.76 0.08 22.82
C VAL A 21 11.81 -0.37 21.79
N ALA A 22 12.82 0.46 21.55
CA ALA A 22 13.99 0.03 20.78
C ALA A 22 15.26 0.05 21.64
N ILE A 23 16.21 -0.83 21.34
CA ILE A 23 17.52 -0.87 21.99
C ILE A 23 18.56 -0.37 20.99
N LYS A 24 19.05 0.86 21.20
CA LYS A 24 20.11 1.46 20.40
C LYS A 24 21.48 0.97 20.85
N ASN A 25 22.32 0.54 19.89
CA ASN A 25 23.63 -0.08 20.14
C ASN A 25 23.56 -1.24 21.15
N PRO A 26 22.79 -2.30 20.86
CA PRO A 26 22.73 -3.47 21.73
C PRO A 26 24.10 -4.17 21.81
N ASP A 27 24.33 -4.93 22.88
CA ASP A 27 25.60 -5.61 23.13
C ASP A 27 25.91 -6.64 22.05
N TYR A 28 25.44 -7.88 22.20
CA TYR A 28 25.64 -8.96 21.21
C TYR A 28 24.77 -10.19 21.48
N LYS A 29 23.89 -10.14 22.49
CA LYS A 29 23.09 -11.27 22.97
C LYS A 29 21.65 -10.85 23.22
N VAL A 30 20.72 -11.75 22.94
CA VAL A 30 19.30 -11.65 23.29
C VAL A 30 18.99 -12.74 24.31
N TYR A 31 18.32 -12.37 25.41
CA TYR A 31 17.91 -13.28 26.47
C TYR A 31 16.39 -13.25 26.63
N ALA A 32 15.81 -14.36 27.07
CA ALA A 32 14.38 -14.45 27.36
C ALA A 32 13.99 -13.48 28.49
N PRO A 33 13.03 -12.57 28.27
CA PRO A 33 12.61 -11.60 29.29
C PRO A 33 11.67 -12.22 30.33
N PHE A 34 11.03 -13.34 30.02
CA PHE A 34 10.09 -14.06 30.86
C PHE A 34 10.17 -15.58 30.61
N ASP A 35 9.46 -16.35 31.43
CA ASP A 35 9.20 -17.77 31.18
C ASP A 35 8.09 -17.90 30.11
N GLY A 36 8.28 -18.78 29.14
CA GLY A 36 7.34 -18.92 28.03
C GLY A 36 7.84 -19.88 26.96
N GLU A 37 7.42 -19.65 25.73
CA GLU A 37 7.76 -20.44 24.55
C GLU A 37 8.30 -19.54 23.44
N VAL A 38 9.23 -20.06 22.65
CA VAL A 38 9.66 -19.42 21.39
C VAL A 38 8.58 -19.67 20.34
N ALA A 39 7.60 -18.78 20.24
CA ALA A 39 6.49 -18.90 19.30
C ALA A 39 6.97 -18.96 17.84
N VAL A 40 8.01 -18.19 17.51
CA VAL A 40 8.62 -18.20 16.17
C VAL A 40 10.07 -17.75 16.22
N LEU A 41 10.96 -18.49 15.57
CA LEU A 41 12.31 -18.06 15.23
C LEU A 41 12.42 -17.89 13.71
N PHE A 42 12.91 -16.74 13.26
CA PHE A 42 13.01 -16.47 11.83
C PHE A 42 14.22 -17.20 11.22
N PRO A 43 14.15 -17.70 9.97
CA PRO A 43 15.21 -18.56 9.40
C PRO A 43 16.61 -17.94 9.37
N THR A 44 16.70 -16.62 9.22
CA THR A 44 17.98 -15.90 9.24
C THR A 44 18.41 -15.48 10.66
N ASN A 45 17.74 -15.99 11.71
CA ASN A 45 18.03 -15.78 13.13
C ASN A 45 18.11 -14.32 13.60
N HIS A 46 17.66 -13.38 12.76
CA HIS A 46 17.66 -11.95 13.05
C HIS A 46 16.44 -11.52 13.87
N ALA A 47 15.38 -12.32 13.93
CA ALA A 47 14.16 -11.99 14.66
C ALA A 47 13.59 -13.21 15.39
N ILE A 48 12.97 -12.96 16.54
CA ILE A 48 12.38 -13.98 17.40
C ILE A 48 11.10 -13.46 18.04
N GLY A 49 10.03 -14.26 17.97
CA GLY A 49 8.78 -14.08 18.67
C GLY A 49 8.69 -15.03 19.86
N LEU A 50 8.25 -14.51 21.00
CA LEU A 50 8.11 -15.22 22.27
C LEU A 50 6.67 -15.06 22.76
N GLU A 51 6.10 -16.12 23.31
CA GLU A 51 4.82 -16.08 24.01
C GLU A 51 5.06 -16.39 25.49
N SER A 52 4.62 -15.52 26.39
CA SER A 52 4.71 -15.79 27.83
C SER A 52 3.62 -16.76 28.27
N ASN A 53 3.84 -17.46 29.40
CA ASN A 53 2.80 -18.31 29.99
C ASN A 53 1.52 -17.54 30.38
N ASP A 54 1.61 -16.22 30.49
CA ASP A 54 0.50 -15.32 30.82
C ASP A 54 -0.09 -14.64 29.57
N GLY A 55 0.30 -15.08 28.36
CA GLY A 55 -0.27 -14.66 27.08
C GLY A 55 0.31 -13.38 26.47
N ILE A 56 1.50 -12.93 26.89
CA ILE A 56 2.19 -11.79 26.25
C ILE A 56 2.91 -12.29 24.99
N GLU A 57 2.56 -11.75 23.82
CA GLU A 57 3.27 -12.02 22.57
C GLU A 57 4.32 -10.93 22.32
N LEU A 58 5.59 -11.25 22.51
CA LEU A 58 6.72 -10.33 22.36
C LEU A 58 7.53 -10.66 21.11
N PHE A 59 7.81 -9.64 20.30
CA PHE A 59 8.66 -9.72 19.12
C PHE A 59 9.95 -8.93 19.31
N ILE A 60 11.09 -9.55 18.98
CA ILE A 60 12.41 -8.94 19.03
C ILE A 60 13.03 -9.04 17.64
N HIS A 61 13.38 -7.90 17.04
CA HIS A 61 14.03 -7.83 15.72
C HIS A 61 15.41 -7.21 15.85
N VAL A 62 16.47 -7.94 15.51
CA VAL A 62 17.87 -7.53 15.74
C VAL A 62 18.42 -6.79 14.53
N GLY A 63 18.59 -5.47 14.69
CA GLY A 63 19.07 -4.57 13.64
C GLY A 63 18.03 -4.31 12.55
N MET A 64 18.33 -3.42 11.61
CA MET A 64 17.43 -3.04 10.51
C MET A 64 17.88 -3.66 9.20
N ASP A 65 16.90 -4.14 8.41
CA ASP A 65 17.16 -4.80 7.13
C ASP A 65 18.09 -6.04 7.24
N THR A 66 18.34 -6.55 8.44
CA THR A 66 19.30 -7.63 8.72
C THR A 66 18.87 -8.98 8.17
N VAL A 67 17.60 -9.13 7.77
CA VAL A 67 17.15 -10.24 6.93
C VAL A 67 17.99 -10.39 5.66
N LYS A 68 18.48 -9.28 5.09
CA LYS A 68 19.33 -9.24 3.88
C LYS A 68 20.72 -9.84 4.11
N MET A 69 21.11 -10.04 5.37
CA MET A 69 22.36 -10.71 5.74
C MET A 69 22.27 -12.24 5.67
N ASN A 70 21.10 -12.81 5.33
CA ASN A 70 20.91 -14.25 5.12
C ASN A 70 21.42 -15.13 6.28
N GLY A 71 21.30 -14.64 7.52
CA GLY A 71 21.75 -15.34 8.73
C GLY A 71 23.24 -15.23 9.03
N GLU A 72 24.03 -14.58 8.18
CA GLU A 72 25.42 -14.29 8.49
C GLU A 72 25.51 -13.42 9.75
N SER A 73 26.39 -13.80 10.67
CA SER A 73 26.61 -13.11 11.95
C SER A 73 25.51 -13.23 13.00
N PHE A 74 24.56 -14.15 12.82
CA PHE A 74 23.56 -14.52 13.82
C PHE A 74 23.72 -16.00 14.22
N LYS A 75 23.52 -16.30 15.50
CA LYS A 75 23.53 -17.65 16.04
C LYS A 75 22.39 -17.81 17.05
N ALA A 76 21.41 -18.63 16.70
CA ALA A 76 20.37 -19.03 17.65
C ALA A 76 20.87 -20.12 18.59
N TYR A 77 20.33 -20.11 19.81
CA TYR A 77 20.55 -21.08 20.89
C TYR A 77 19.26 -21.80 21.28
N VAL A 78 18.17 -21.47 20.61
CA VAL A 78 16.82 -22.00 20.80
C VAL A 78 16.18 -22.27 19.45
N GLU A 79 15.11 -23.07 19.44
CA GLU A 79 14.32 -23.42 18.27
C GLU A 79 12.84 -22.98 18.47
N SER A 80 12.07 -22.86 17.38
CA SER A 80 10.62 -22.58 17.49
C SER A 80 9.92 -23.70 18.25
N GLY A 81 8.99 -23.36 19.14
CA GLY A 81 8.30 -24.29 20.03
C GLY A 81 9.09 -24.65 21.30
N GLU A 82 10.31 -24.14 21.47
CA GLU A 82 11.09 -24.41 22.69
C GLU A 82 10.55 -23.61 23.89
N VAL A 83 10.33 -24.30 25.01
CA VAL A 83 10.01 -23.67 26.29
C VAL A 83 11.27 -23.05 26.89
N VAL A 84 11.24 -21.74 27.13
CA VAL A 84 12.37 -20.96 27.65
C VAL A 84 12.11 -20.44 29.05
N LYS A 85 13.18 -20.27 29.81
CA LYS A 85 13.16 -19.62 31.13
C LYS A 85 13.70 -18.20 31.07
N ARG A 86 13.16 -17.30 31.90
CA ARG A 86 13.67 -15.93 32.04
C ARG A 86 15.19 -15.95 32.25
N GLY A 87 15.91 -15.18 31.43
CA GLY A 87 17.37 -15.09 31.43
C GLY A 87 18.09 -16.18 30.60
N GLN A 88 17.36 -17.09 29.94
CA GLN A 88 17.95 -18.03 28.99
C GLN A 88 18.48 -17.30 27.76
N LEU A 89 19.65 -17.70 27.27
CA LEU A 89 20.24 -17.15 26.05
C LEU A 89 19.45 -17.64 24.83
N LEU A 90 19.01 -16.73 23.99
CA LEU A 90 18.19 -17.02 22.80
C LEU A 90 18.99 -16.85 21.51
N LEU A 91 19.63 -15.70 21.34
CA LEU A 91 20.38 -15.35 20.14
C LEU A 91 21.72 -14.70 20.53
N GLU A 92 22.76 -14.96 19.75
CA GLU A 92 23.97 -14.15 19.69
C GLU A 92 24.14 -13.57 18.30
N PHE A 93 24.67 -12.35 18.21
CA PHE A 93 24.92 -11.68 16.95
C PHE A 93 26.16 -10.79 17.01
N SER A 94 26.66 -10.33 15.87
CA SER A 94 27.80 -9.39 15.81
C SER A 94 27.34 -8.00 15.36
N PRO A 95 27.19 -7.01 16.27
CA PRO A 95 26.85 -5.64 15.88
C PRO A 95 27.89 -5.03 14.95
N THR A 96 29.16 -5.39 15.10
CA THR A 96 30.23 -4.94 14.20
C THR A 96 30.01 -5.45 12.78
N ALA A 97 29.64 -6.72 12.61
CA ALA A 97 29.38 -7.28 11.29
C ALA A 97 28.12 -6.68 10.65
N ILE A 98 27.05 -6.45 11.43
CA ILE A 98 25.83 -5.75 10.99
C ILE A 98 26.19 -4.35 10.47
N LYS A 99 26.99 -3.58 11.22
CA LYS A 99 27.45 -2.25 10.79
C LYS A 99 28.34 -2.31 9.54
N MET A 100 29.23 -3.30 9.44
CA MET A 100 30.09 -3.48 8.27
C MET A 100 29.30 -3.86 7.01
N ALA A 101 28.18 -4.56 7.16
CA ALA A 101 27.24 -4.87 6.08
C ALA A 101 26.35 -3.67 5.70
N GLY A 102 26.47 -2.53 6.39
CA GLY A 102 25.74 -1.29 6.08
C GLY A 102 24.37 -1.19 6.77
N HIS A 103 24.11 -2.01 7.79
CA HIS A 103 22.83 -2.07 8.50
C HIS A 103 22.90 -1.38 9.87
N ASP A 104 21.76 -0.84 10.33
CA ASP A 104 21.63 -0.28 11.68
C ASP A 104 21.46 -1.42 12.71
N THR A 105 22.06 -1.29 13.89
CA THR A 105 21.99 -2.31 14.96
C THR A 105 20.83 -2.13 15.93
N THR A 106 20.04 -1.06 15.79
CA THR A 106 18.90 -0.77 16.65
C THR A 106 17.94 -1.94 16.63
N THR A 107 17.55 -2.43 17.80
CA THR A 107 16.77 -3.66 17.96
C THR A 107 15.41 -3.32 18.57
N PRO A 108 14.32 -3.35 17.78
CA PRO A 108 12.96 -3.23 18.29
C PRO A 108 12.56 -4.41 19.18
N VAL A 109 11.84 -4.10 20.26
CA VAL A 109 11.23 -5.06 21.18
C VAL A 109 9.78 -4.64 21.39
N VAL A 110 8.84 -5.42 20.87
CA VAL A 110 7.44 -5.01 20.68
C VAL A 110 6.50 -6.06 21.25
N VAL A 111 5.47 -5.64 21.97
CA VAL A 111 4.34 -6.50 22.36
C VAL A 111 3.29 -6.43 21.25
N ILE A 112 3.08 -7.53 20.54
CA ILE A 112 2.22 -7.60 19.36
C ILE A 112 0.75 -7.46 19.77
N ASN A 113 0.31 -8.29 20.72
CA ASN A 113 -1.05 -8.28 21.28
C ASN A 113 -1.23 -7.21 22.36
N HIS A 114 -0.56 -6.06 22.21
CA HIS A 114 -0.60 -4.96 23.17
C HIS A 114 -2.01 -4.45 23.47
N ALA A 115 -2.98 -4.60 22.57
CA ALA A 115 -4.37 -4.17 22.78
C ALA A 115 -5.06 -4.92 23.94
N ASP A 116 -4.53 -6.08 24.35
CA ASP A 116 -5.04 -6.87 25.47
C ASP A 116 -4.52 -6.39 26.84
N PHE A 117 -3.58 -5.43 26.84
CA PHE A 117 -2.89 -4.95 28.04
C PHE A 117 -3.05 -3.43 28.20
N GLY A 118 -3.02 -2.95 29.45
CA GLY A 118 -3.02 -1.51 29.75
C GLY A 118 -1.64 -0.88 29.53
N ASP A 119 -1.04 -0.35 30.59
CA ASP A 119 0.33 0.16 30.55
C ASP A 119 1.35 -1.00 30.47
N ILE A 120 2.32 -0.89 29.58
CA ILE A 120 3.37 -1.90 29.37
C ILE A 120 4.72 -1.30 29.78
N THR A 121 5.39 -1.91 30.75
CA THR A 121 6.71 -1.44 31.23
C THR A 121 7.81 -2.36 30.72
N PHE A 122 8.78 -1.79 30.01
CA PHE A 122 10.00 -2.45 29.56
C PHE A 122 11.15 -2.11 30.50
N GLU A 123 11.82 -3.14 31.02
CA GLU A 123 12.98 -2.99 31.89
C GLU A 123 14.22 -3.62 31.23
N LEU A 124 15.32 -2.86 31.17
CA LEU A 124 16.62 -3.36 30.73
C LEU A 124 17.70 -2.73 31.62
N ASN A 125 18.38 -3.57 32.41
CA ASN A 125 19.34 -3.14 33.43
C ASN A 125 18.70 -2.13 34.41
N GLU A 126 19.28 -0.93 34.55
CA GLU A 126 18.74 0.15 35.42
C GLU A 126 17.76 1.09 34.68
N GLN A 127 17.43 0.80 33.42
CA GLN A 127 16.50 1.60 32.62
C GLN A 127 15.10 0.96 32.62
N SER A 128 14.08 1.79 32.81
CA SER A 128 12.67 1.42 32.72
C SER A 128 11.92 2.44 31.86
N LEU A 129 11.14 1.97 30.91
CA LEU A 129 10.29 2.81 30.06
C LEU A 129 8.89 2.19 30.03
N THR A 130 7.89 2.97 30.47
CA THR A 130 6.48 2.56 30.43
C THR A 130 5.82 3.19 29.22
N VAL A 131 5.19 2.36 28.39
CA VAL A 131 4.37 2.76 27.26
C VAL A 131 2.91 2.65 27.70
N THR A 132 2.22 3.79 27.75
CA THR A 132 0.83 3.86 28.21
C THR A 132 -0.15 3.81 27.04
N GLU A 133 -1.43 3.52 27.30
CA GLU A 133 -2.49 3.69 26.29
C GLU A 133 -2.61 5.16 25.81
N ALA A 134 -2.19 6.13 26.62
CA ALA A 134 -2.26 7.55 26.28
C ALA A 134 -1.16 7.99 25.29
N ASP A 135 -0.04 7.27 25.22
CA ASP A 135 1.07 7.59 24.30
C ASP A 135 0.72 7.39 22.82
N ASP A 136 -0.39 6.70 22.52
CA ASP A 136 -1.05 6.68 21.20
C ASP A 136 -1.63 8.05 20.80
N SER A 137 -1.98 8.89 21.78
CA SER A 137 -2.65 10.19 21.57
C SER A 137 -1.71 11.39 21.69
N THR A 138 -0.62 11.27 22.46
CA THR A 138 0.33 12.37 22.74
C THR A 138 1.45 12.53 21.71
N GLN A 139 1.66 11.57 20.80
CA GLN A 139 2.61 11.70 19.69
C GLN A 139 2.15 12.64 18.56
N LYS A 140 0.89 13.10 18.56
CA LYS A 140 0.37 14.02 17.52
C LYS A 140 0.75 15.50 17.70
N ASN A 141 1.46 15.93 18.76
CA ASN A 141 1.54 17.36 19.11
C ASN A 141 2.91 17.98 19.45
N ASN A 142 4.07 17.40 19.11
CA ASN A 142 5.36 18.11 19.30
C ASN A 142 6.44 17.71 18.27
N SER A 143 6.37 18.25 17.06
CA SER A 143 7.55 18.67 16.26
C SER A 143 7.11 19.24 14.91
N SER A 144 6.84 20.54 14.90
CA SER A 144 7.00 21.35 13.70
C SER A 144 8.50 21.45 13.38
N GLN A 145 9.01 20.59 12.49
CA GLN A 145 10.13 20.86 11.58
C GLN A 145 10.36 19.66 10.65
N GLU A 146 10.56 19.99 9.38
CA GLU A 146 10.72 19.12 8.23
C GLU A 146 11.86 18.11 8.39
N GLU A 147 11.55 16.81 8.39
CA GLU A 147 12.39 15.76 7.80
C GLU A 147 11.48 14.74 7.07
N ASP A 148 11.65 14.68 5.76
CA ASP A 148 11.06 13.72 4.83
C ASP A 148 11.45 12.28 5.22
N GLY A 149 10.57 11.60 5.94
CA GLY A 149 10.60 10.16 6.19
C GLY A 149 9.26 9.58 5.76
N MET A 150 9.28 8.65 4.81
CA MET A 150 8.14 8.03 4.16
C MET A 150 7.20 7.41 5.22
N GLU A 151 6.08 8.09 5.49
CA GLU A 151 4.96 7.60 6.29
C GLU A 151 4.49 6.24 5.73
N ASP A 152 4.40 5.23 6.59
CA ASP A 152 3.77 3.92 6.34
C ASP A 152 2.25 4.10 6.17
N ALA A 153 1.90 4.70 5.05
CA ALA A 153 0.56 4.84 4.56
C ALA A 153 0.30 3.66 3.63
N GLY A 154 -0.80 2.93 3.83
CA GLY A 154 -1.24 1.91 2.87
C GLY A 154 -1.12 2.42 1.42
N ARG A 155 -0.94 1.51 0.47
CA ARG A 155 -0.66 1.81 -0.94
C ARG A 155 -1.33 3.10 -1.45
N LYS A 156 -0.54 4.01 -2.00
CA LYS A 156 -0.92 5.41 -2.23
C LYS A 156 -1.73 5.55 -3.52
N PHE A 157 -2.74 6.41 -3.48
CA PHE A 157 -3.53 6.85 -4.63
C PHE A 157 -3.54 8.36 -4.67
N THR A 158 -3.04 8.94 -5.75
CA THR A 158 -3.02 10.39 -5.97
C THR A 158 -4.15 10.79 -6.89
N ILE A 159 -4.94 11.79 -6.51
CA ILE A 159 -5.93 12.41 -7.39
C ILE A 159 -5.59 13.86 -7.71
N LEU A 160 -5.62 14.19 -9.00
CA LEU A 160 -5.34 15.51 -9.57
C LEU A 160 -6.53 15.98 -10.39
N GLY A 161 -6.63 17.30 -10.58
CA GLY A 161 -7.66 17.90 -11.43
C GLY A 161 -7.97 19.34 -11.02
N GLU A 162 -8.57 20.09 -11.94
CA GLU A 162 -8.83 21.51 -11.74
C GLU A 162 -9.84 21.81 -10.63
N THR A 163 -9.85 23.07 -10.18
CA THR A 163 -10.88 23.56 -9.24
C THR A 163 -12.27 23.40 -9.85
N GLY A 164 -13.19 22.79 -9.09
CA GLY A 164 -14.56 22.53 -9.55
C GLY A 164 -14.74 21.26 -10.38
N SER A 165 -13.66 20.51 -10.67
CA SER A 165 -13.72 19.22 -11.37
C SER A 165 -14.36 18.08 -10.57
N GLY A 166 -14.83 18.33 -9.35
CA GLY A 166 -15.60 17.37 -8.57
C GLY A 166 -14.80 16.33 -7.79
N LYS A 167 -13.46 16.45 -7.67
CA LYS A 167 -12.59 15.51 -6.94
C LYS A 167 -13.09 15.18 -5.53
N THR A 168 -13.27 16.20 -4.71
CA THR A 168 -13.72 16.05 -3.32
C THR A 168 -15.15 15.55 -3.24
N CYS A 169 -16.03 15.98 -4.17
CA CYS A 169 -17.39 15.42 -4.26
C CYS A 169 -17.35 13.92 -4.58
N TYR A 170 -16.51 13.52 -5.54
CA TYR A 170 -16.30 12.12 -5.89
C TYR A 170 -15.83 11.31 -4.68
N LEU A 171 -14.82 11.78 -3.94
CA LEU A 171 -14.34 11.12 -2.72
C LEU A 171 -15.48 10.90 -1.71
N LEU A 172 -16.26 11.96 -1.43
CA LEU A 172 -17.36 11.89 -0.47
C LEU A 172 -18.50 10.98 -0.96
N GLY A 173 -18.78 10.98 -2.25
CA GLY A 173 -19.78 10.09 -2.86
C GLY A 173 -19.34 8.63 -2.89
N MET A 174 -18.06 8.36 -3.19
CA MET A 174 -17.46 7.03 -3.07
C MET A 174 -17.52 6.55 -1.61
N TYR A 175 -17.15 7.40 -0.65
CA TYR A 175 -17.21 7.03 0.77
C TYR A 175 -18.63 6.76 1.24
N TYR A 176 -19.58 7.62 0.89
CA TYR A 176 -21.00 7.42 1.18
C TYR A 176 -21.51 6.09 0.62
N GLU A 177 -21.34 5.86 -0.67
CA GLU A 177 -21.86 4.69 -1.37
C GLU A 177 -21.20 3.40 -0.85
N MET A 178 -19.86 3.40 -0.72
CA MET A 178 -19.13 2.22 -0.27
C MET A 178 -19.27 1.95 1.23
N SER A 179 -19.60 2.95 2.07
CA SER A 179 -19.93 2.70 3.49
C SER A 179 -21.19 1.84 3.66
N MET A 180 -22.08 1.85 2.68
CA MET A 180 -23.31 1.04 2.63
C MET A 180 -23.10 -0.33 1.97
N SER A 181 -21.86 -0.64 1.58
CA SER A 181 -21.44 -1.81 0.81
C SER A 181 -21.94 -1.81 -0.65
N VAL A 182 -21.00 -1.93 -1.59
CA VAL A 182 -21.28 -2.06 -3.03
C VAL A 182 -20.58 -3.30 -3.56
N ALA A 183 -21.31 -4.21 -4.21
CA ALA A 183 -20.78 -5.50 -4.65
C ALA A 183 -20.07 -6.29 -3.52
N ASN A 184 -20.52 -6.09 -2.27
CA ASN A 184 -19.93 -6.58 -1.01
C ASN A 184 -18.59 -5.95 -0.60
N TYR A 185 -18.15 -4.90 -1.29
CA TYR A 185 -17.00 -4.09 -0.89
C TYR A 185 -17.42 -2.94 0.00
N THR A 186 -16.63 -2.69 1.04
CA THR A 186 -16.84 -1.56 1.95
C THR A 186 -15.55 -0.78 2.08
N VAL A 187 -15.63 0.55 2.09
CA VAL A 187 -14.51 1.43 2.44
C VAL A 187 -14.75 2.00 3.83
N VAL A 188 -13.75 1.86 4.70
CA VAL A 188 -13.81 2.33 6.08
C VAL A 188 -12.58 3.19 6.37
N ALA A 189 -12.75 4.37 6.95
CA ALA A 189 -11.60 5.16 7.40
C ALA A 189 -10.91 4.47 8.58
N THR A 190 -9.57 4.49 8.60
CA THR A 190 -8.80 3.82 9.66
C THR A 190 -8.82 4.59 10.99
N ASP A 191 -9.07 5.90 10.94
CA ASP A 191 -9.12 6.79 12.09
C ASP A 191 -10.58 7.20 12.39
N PRO A 192 -11.07 7.05 13.64
CA PRO A 192 -12.46 7.37 13.99
C PRO A 192 -12.83 8.85 13.81
N ASP A 193 -11.88 9.78 13.99
CA ASP A 193 -12.13 11.20 13.77
C ASP A 193 -12.25 11.52 12.28
N ALA A 194 -11.42 10.88 11.45
CA ALA A 194 -11.52 10.94 9.99
C ALA A 194 -12.85 10.36 9.49
N ASP A 195 -13.29 9.20 10.00
CA ASP A 195 -14.60 8.60 9.69
C ASP A 195 -15.74 9.58 10.02
N LYS A 196 -15.71 10.15 11.23
CA LYS A 196 -16.70 11.13 11.68
C LYS A 196 -16.70 12.37 10.78
N ASN A 197 -15.52 12.89 10.42
CA ASN A 197 -15.38 14.05 9.56
C ASN A 197 -15.95 13.80 8.15
N LEU A 198 -15.55 12.70 7.52
CA LEU A 198 -16.06 12.26 6.22
C LEU A 198 -17.58 12.06 6.28
N THR A 199 -18.08 11.46 7.37
CA THR A 199 -19.50 11.26 7.61
C THR A 199 -20.28 12.56 7.68
N LEU A 200 -19.76 13.55 8.41
CA LEU A 200 -20.37 14.88 8.46
C LEU A 200 -20.34 15.55 7.07
N ARG A 201 -19.24 15.41 6.32
CA ARG A 201 -19.08 16.00 4.99
C ARG A 201 -20.02 15.38 3.95
N TYR A 202 -20.15 14.05 3.87
CA TYR A 202 -21.11 13.47 2.93
C TYR A 202 -22.56 13.70 3.37
N LYS A 203 -22.85 13.81 4.68
CA LYS A 203 -24.19 14.22 5.14
C LYS A 203 -24.55 15.63 4.71
N MET A 204 -23.57 16.53 4.58
CA MET A 204 -23.80 17.83 3.94
C MET A 204 -24.23 17.66 2.50
N LEU A 205 -23.62 16.74 1.74
CA LEU A 205 -24.06 16.44 0.37
C LEU A 205 -25.50 15.92 0.30
N LEU A 206 -26.07 15.35 1.37
CA LEU A 206 -27.47 14.90 1.41
C LEU A 206 -28.45 16.01 1.86
N ASP A 207 -27.96 17.10 2.43
CA ASP A 207 -28.77 18.16 3.05
C ASP A 207 -29.27 19.16 2.01
N LYS A 208 -30.42 18.85 1.41
CA LYS A 208 -31.10 19.69 0.40
C LYS A 208 -31.46 21.09 0.89
N ALA A 209 -31.62 21.29 2.20
CA ALA A 209 -31.96 22.60 2.76
C ALA A 209 -30.81 23.62 2.61
N ARG A 210 -29.59 23.15 2.34
CA ARG A 210 -28.41 24.00 2.11
C ARG A 210 -28.33 24.54 0.69
N GLY A 211 -29.16 24.07 -0.25
CA GLY A 211 -29.03 24.41 -1.66
C GLY A 211 -27.60 24.16 -2.15
N ARG A 212 -26.97 25.17 -2.77
CA ARG A 212 -25.56 25.12 -3.19
C ARG A 212 -24.58 24.82 -2.05
N GLY A 213 -24.92 25.16 -0.81
CA GLY A 213 -24.08 24.92 0.37
C GLY A 213 -23.97 23.45 0.79
N ARG A 214 -24.65 22.53 0.09
CA ARG A 214 -24.48 21.07 0.26
C ARG A 214 -23.14 20.57 -0.28
N PHE A 215 -22.55 21.25 -1.26
CA PHE A 215 -21.28 20.87 -1.88
C PHE A 215 -20.08 21.45 -1.14
N PRO A 216 -18.96 20.71 -1.00
CA PRO A 216 -17.74 21.21 -0.39
C PRO A 216 -17.18 22.39 -1.19
N ALA A 217 -16.60 23.37 -0.48
CA ALA A 217 -15.78 24.40 -1.10
C ALA A 217 -14.52 23.78 -1.73
N GLY A 218 -13.87 24.51 -2.64
CA GLY A 218 -12.56 24.10 -3.15
C GLY A 218 -11.56 23.95 -2.00
N THR A 219 -10.77 22.89 -2.02
CA THR A 219 -9.70 22.65 -1.06
C THR A 219 -8.52 23.58 -1.34
N GLU A 220 -7.94 24.18 -0.30
CA GLU A 220 -6.76 25.05 -0.40
C GLU A 220 -5.45 24.31 -0.11
N GLN A 221 -5.54 23.16 0.57
CA GLN A 221 -4.41 22.33 0.99
C GLN A 221 -4.62 20.88 0.54
N MET A 222 -3.51 20.13 0.48
CA MET A 222 -3.55 18.68 0.28
C MET A 222 -4.27 18.01 1.46
N GLU A 223 -5.22 17.12 1.17
CA GLU A 223 -5.87 16.28 2.18
C GLU A 223 -5.44 14.82 1.99
N LYS A 224 -5.05 14.15 3.07
CA LYS A 224 -4.70 12.72 3.09
C LYS A 224 -5.75 11.95 3.89
N TYR A 225 -6.18 10.81 3.37
CA TYR A 225 -7.13 9.92 4.03
C TYR A 225 -6.61 8.49 4.01
N ASN A 226 -6.63 7.82 5.16
CA ASN A 226 -6.26 6.42 5.27
C ASN A 226 -7.52 5.57 5.39
N PHE A 227 -7.62 4.55 4.53
CA PHE A 227 -8.78 3.70 4.39
C PHE A 227 -8.41 2.22 4.42
N ASN A 228 -9.38 1.39 4.81
CA ASN A 228 -9.37 -0.05 4.58
C ASN A 228 -10.43 -0.39 3.54
N LEU A 229 -10.04 -1.07 2.46
CA LEU A 229 -10.99 -1.78 1.61
C LEU A 229 -11.28 -3.14 2.24
N GLN A 230 -12.56 -3.40 2.47
CA GLN A 230 -13.06 -4.68 2.99
C GLN A 230 -13.92 -5.39 1.94
N TYR A 231 -14.00 -6.71 2.04
CA TYR A 231 -14.98 -7.52 1.33
C TYR A 231 -15.66 -8.46 2.32
N ASN A 232 -17.00 -8.45 2.38
CA ASN A 232 -17.75 -9.13 3.43
C ASN A 232 -17.21 -8.82 4.85
N TYR A 233 -16.85 -7.56 5.09
CA TYR A 233 -16.29 -7.06 6.36
C TYR A 233 -14.88 -7.55 6.72
N GLU A 234 -14.24 -8.37 5.87
CA GLU A 234 -12.84 -8.73 6.01
C GLU A 234 -11.95 -7.73 5.27
N THR A 235 -10.95 -7.17 5.93
CA THR A 235 -9.99 -6.26 5.31
C THR A 235 -9.20 -6.99 4.22
N ILE A 236 -9.29 -6.48 2.99
CA ILE A 236 -8.50 -6.96 1.85
C ILE A 236 -7.19 -6.18 1.77
N HIS A 237 -7.29 -4.85 1.83
CA HIS A 237 -6.16 -3.99 1.52
C HIS A 237 -6.30 -2.58 2.13
N PRO A 238 -5.33 -2.11 2.94
CA PRO A 238 -5.27 -0.72 3.40
C PRO A 238 -4.73 0.20 2.30
N PHE A 239 -5.19 1.44 2.23
CA PHE A 239 -4.72 2.40 1.23
C PHE A 239 -4.80 3.85 1.71
N GLN A 240 -3.95 4.70 1.14
CA GLN A 240 -3.99 6.13 1.36
C GLN A 240 -4.48 6.85 0.11
N TRP A 241 -5.44 7.74 0.30
CA TRP A 241 -5.96 8.64 -0.71
C TRP A 241 -5.40 10.05 -0.50
N VAL A 242 -4.74 10.60 -1.51
CA VAL A 242 -4.11 11.92 -1.49
C VAL A 242 -4.86 12.84 -2.47
N ASP A 243 -5.69 13.75 -1.93
CA ASP A 243 -6.46 14.74 -2.69
C ASP A 243 -5.68 16.05 -2.77
N TYR A 244 -5.13 16.34 -3.95
CA TYR A 244 -4.47 17.63 -4.20
C TYR A 244 -5.49 18.71 -4.52
N PRO A 245 -5.27 19.95 -4.06
CA PRO A 245 -6.21 21.04 -4.30
C PRO A 245 -6.32 21.36 -5.80
N GLY A 246 -7.49 21.90 -6.19
CA GLY A 246 -7.72 22.27 -7.58
C GLY A 246 -6.77 23.35 -8.07
N GLY A 247 -6.27 23.22 -9.30
CA GLY A 247 -5.33 24.17 -9.88
C GLY A 247 -3.96 24.20 -9.18
N PHE A 248 -3.63 23.20 -8.37
CA PHE A 248 -2.31 23.10 -7.72
C PHE A 248 -1.15 23.11 -8.72
N LEU A 249 -1.41 22.61 -9.94
CA LEU A 249 -0.47 22.56 -11.06
C LEU A 249 -0.56 23.77 -12.01
N ASP A 250 -1.39 24.78 -11.70
CA ASP A 250 -1.51 25.97 -12.52
C ASP A 250 -0.20 26.79 -12.50
N THR A 251 0.07 27.41 -13.65
CA THR A 251 1.37 27.80 -14.24
C THR A 251 2.29 28.73 -13.44
N THR A 252 1.93 29.12 -12.23
CA THR A 252 2.76 29.96 -11.33
C THR A 252 3.69 29.18 -10.39
N ARG A 253 3.70 27.84 -10.46
CA ARG A 253 4.56 26.95 -9.63
C ARG A 253 5.42 25.97 -10.45
N ARG A 254 5.81 26.34 -11.68
CA ARG A 254 6.71 25.56 -12.55
C ARG A 254 8.18 25.82 -12.24
N ASP A 255 8.55 25.74 -10.98
CA ASP A 255 9.94 25.61 -10.61
C ASP A 255 10.14 24.14 -10.21
N GLU A 256 10.85 23.37 -11.04
CA GLU A 256 11.17 21.97 -10.73
C GLU A 256 11.99 21.82 -9.43
N SER A 257 12.63 22.91 -8.99
CA SER A 257 13.32 22.98 -7.70
C SER A 257 12.41 23.36 -6.53
N SER A 258 11.14 23.74 -6.79
CA SER A 258 10.18 23.99 -5.72
C SER A 258 9.81 22.69 -4.99
N LYS A 259 9.65 22.81 -3.68
CA LYS A 259 9.22 21.69 -2.83
C LYS A 259 7.86 21.15 -3.28
N GLU A 260 6.95 22.04 -3.65
CA GLU A 260 5.60 21.69 -4.10
C GLU A 260 5.61 20.84 -5.38
N TYR A 261 6.48 21.16 -6.35
CA TYR A 261 6.65 20.34 -7.54
C TYR A 261 7.15 18.94 -7.19
N GLN A 262 8.17 18.85 -6.33
CA GLN A 262 8.81 17.59 -5.95
C GLN A 262 7.88 16.70 -5.12
N GLU A 263 7.07 17.30 -4.23
CA GLU A 263 6.06 16.59 -3.45
C GLU A 263 5.00 15.93 -4.33
N VAL A 264 4.47 16.65 -5.33
CA VAL A 264 3.52 16.05 -6.29
C VAL A 264 4.20 14.95 -7.09
N ALA A 265 5.45 15.16 -7.53
CA ALA A 265 6.15 14.20 -8.37
C ALA A 265 6.34 12.90 -7.60
N LYS A 266 6.85 13.01 -6.37
CA LYS A 266 7.00 11.90 -5.43
C LYS A 266 5.66 11.21 -5.19
N SER A 267 4.58 11.95 -4.93
CA SER A 267 3.26 11.36 -4.73
C SER A 267 2.76 10.58 -5.95
N ILE A 268 2.94 11.11 -7.16
CA ILE A 268 2.56 10.41 -8.39
C ILE A 268 3.37 9.12 -8.54
N LEU A 269 4.70 9.18 -8.40
CA LEU A 269 5.58 8.03 -8.61
C LEU A 269 5.36 6.92 -7.57
N GLU A 270 5.01 7.28 -6.35
CA GLU A 270 4.69 6.34 -5.28
C GLU A 270 3.24 5.83 -5.33
N SER A 271 2.42 6.33 -6.26
CA SER A 271 1.02 5.90 -6.36
C SER A 271 0.87 4.62 -7.16
N GLU A 272 0.01 3.71 -6.68
CA GLU A 272 -0.40 2.53 -7.44
C GLU A 272 -1.23 2.90 -8.67
N MET A 273 -1.97 4.00 -8.56
CA MET A 273 -2.74 4.56 -9.65
C MET A 273 -2.85 6.07 -9.48
N LEU A 274 -2.57 6.79 -10.58
CA LEU A 274 -2.80 8.21 -10.69
C LEU A 274 -4.21 8.47 -11.22
N PHE A 275 -5.01 9.23 -10.49
CA PHE A 275 -6.33 9.67 -10.93
C PHE A 275 -6.28 11.10 -11.44
N ILE A 276 -6.83 11.35 -12.63
CA ILE A 276 -6.98 12.68 -13.22
C ILE A 276 -8.46 12.94 -13.45
N CYS A 277 -9.01 13.96 -12.79
CA CYS A 277 -10.40 14.36 -12.92
C CYS A 277 -10.62 15.32 -14.08
N ILE A 278 -11.58 14.97 -14.92
CA ILE A 278 -12.09 15.79 -16.02
C ILE A 278 -13.57 16.08 -15.73
N ASP A 279 -13.92 17.36 -15.64
CA ASP A 279 -15.30 17.78 -15.42
C ASP A 279 -16.17 17.48 -16.66
N GLY A 280 -17.12 16.56 -16.51
CA GLY A 280 -18.08 16.15 -17.54
C GLY A 280 -18.92 17.32 -18.08
N ALA A 281 -19.11 18.40 -17.32
CA ALA A 281 -19.77 19.61 -17.82
C ALA A 281 -19.01 20.26 -19.00
N ASN A 282 -17.70 20.02 -19.11
CA ASN A 282 -16.91 20.47 -20.26
C ASN A 282 -17.13 19.65 -21.52
N LEU A 283 -17.67 18.44 -21.39
CA LEU A 283 -17.99 17.54 -22.51
C LEU A 283 -19.43 17.78 -23.01
N LYS A 284 -20.27 18.47 -22.24
CA LYS A 284 -21.64 18.81 -22.64
C LYS A 284 -21.69 19.84 -23.78
N GLY A 285 -22.50 19.53 -24.79
CA GLY A 285 -22.91 20.37 -25.92
C GLY A 285 -21.79 20.75 -26.89
N GLY A 286 -22.17 21.35 -28.01
CA GLY A 286 -21.24 21.72 -29.08
C GLY A 286 -20.72 20.51 -29.86
N ASN A 287 -19.77 20.73 -30.75
CA ASN A 287 -19.11 19.65 -31.50
C ASN A 287 -17.84 19.14 -30.79
N THR A 288 -17.34 17.99 -31.23
CA THR A 288 -16.17 17.31 -30.64
C THR A 288 -14.95 18.22 -30.54
N SER A 289 -14.62 18.99 -31.59
CA SER A 289 -13.49 19.93 -31.56
C SER A 289 -13.65 21.04 -30.51
N GLN A 290 -14.88 21.51 -30.25
CA GLN A 290 -15.16 22.47 -29.18
C GLN A 290 -15.00 21.81 -27.79
N LYS A 291 -15.47 20.57 -27.62
CA LYS A 291 -15.32 19.79 -26.38
C LYS A 291 -13.83 19.53 -26.09
N ILE A 292 -13.05 19.07 -27.08
CA ILE A 292 -11.59 18.93 -27.02
C ILE A 292 -10.95 20.25 -26.55
N ARG A 293 -11.30 21.38 -27.17
CA ARG A 293 -10.74 22.68 -26.79
C ARG A 293 -11.07 23.06 -25.34
N LYS A 294 -12.29 22.78 -24.87
CA LYS A 294 -12.68 23.00 -23.47
C LYS A 294 -11.82 22.16 -22.52
N VAL A 295 -11.68 20.85 -22.77
CA VAL A 295 -10.86 19.96 -21.93
C VAL A 295 -9.37 20.34 -21.99
N LYS A 296 -8.84 20.65 -23.17
CA LYS A 296 -7.46 21.16 -23.32
C LYS A 296 -7.25 22.42 -22.49
N THR A 297 -8.15 23.40 -22.59
CA THR A 297 -7.97 24.72 -21.95
C THR A 297 -8.24 24.68 -20.45
N ARG A 298 -9.19 23.85 -19.99
CA ARG A 298 -9.67 23.81 -18.60
C ARG A 298 -9.13 22.62 -17.80
N CYS A 299 -8.19 21.84 -18.32
CA CYS A 299 -7.60 20.72 -17.60
C CYS A 299 -6.21 20.39 -18.13
N ALA A 300 -6.13 19.93 -19.38
CA ALA A 300 -4.89 19.37 -19.91
C ALA A 300 -3.75 20.41 -20.03
N HIS A 301 -4.07 21.70 -20.23
CA HIS A 301 -3.08 22.78 -20.30
C HIS A 301 -2.22 22.89 -19.03
N HIS A 302 -2.77 22.55 -17.86
CA HIS A 302 -2.06 22.60 -16.59
C HIS A 302 -1.36 21.27 -16.27
N ILE A 303 -1.98 20.15 -16.62
CA ILE A 303 -1.49 18.81 -16.28
C ILE A 303 -0.45 18.29 -17.28
N ASN A 304 -0.65 18.46 -18.59
CA ASN A 304 0.23 17.87 -19.61
C ASN A 304 1.70 18.30 -19.50
N PRO A 305 2.03 19.59 -19.28
CA PRO A 305 3.42 20.00 -19.11
C PRO A 305 4.10 19.24 -17.97
N TYR A 306 3.41 19.13 -16.83
CA TYR A 306 3.90 18.42 -15.66
C TYR A 306 4.16 16.93 -15.92
N LEU A 307 3.19 16.24 -16.54
CA LEU A 307 3.35 14.83 -16.92
C LEU A 307 4.47 14.63 -17.95
N THR A 308 4.64 15.58 -18.87
CA THR A 308 5.72 15.55 -19.87
C THR A 308 7.09 15.62 -19.20
N ASP A 309 7.27 16.55 -18.27
CA ASP A 309 8.51 16.73 -17.54
C ASP A 309 8.84 15.49 -16.69
N LEU A 310 7.83 14.92 -16.01
CA LEU A 310 7.98 13.69 -15.24
C LEU A 310 8.35 12.49 -16.14
N CYS A 311 7.64 12.29 -17.26
CA CYS A 311 7.94 11.25 -18.23
C CYS A 311 9.37 11.33 -18.78
N ASN A 312 9.87 12.55 -19.04
CA ASN A 312 11.22 12.74 -19.54
C ASN A 312 12.28 12.33 -18.51
N LYS A 313 12.04 12.58 -17.22
CA LYS A 313 12.91 12.13 -16.12
C LYS A 313 12.88 10.59 -15.98
N LEU A 314 11.69 10.00 -15.98
CA LEU A 314 11.52 8.55 -15.81
C LEU A 314 12.13 7.73 -16.94
N LYS A 315 12.13 8.25 -18.18
CA LYS A 315 12.83 7.63 -19.31
C LYS A 315 14.33 7.44 -19.05
N ALA A 316 14.97 8.36 -18.33
CA ALA A 316 16.38 8.21 -17.96
C ALA A 316 16.59 7.08 -16.93
N GLU A 317 15.59 6.82 -16.10
CA GLU A 317 15.60 5.83 -15.02
C GLU A 317 15.01 4.47 -15.42
N LYS A 318 14.57 4.33 -16.69
CA LYS A 318 13.83 3.16 -17.22
C LYS A 318 12.56 2.83 -16.41
N GLN A 319 11.93 3.85 -15.86
CA GLN A 319 10.63 3.75 -15.19
C GLN A 319 9.53 4.34 -16.08
N GLY A 320 8.30 3.92 -15.86
CA GLY A 320 7.10 4.47 -16.48
C GLY A 320 6.26 5.24 -15.47
N LEU A 321 5.27 5.99 -15.95
CA LEU A 321 4.22 6.49 -15.07
C LEU A 321 3.43 5.30 -14.48
N PRO A 322 2.84 5.45 -13.28
CA PRO A 322 1.89 4.47 -12.79
C PRO A 322 0.67 4.38 -13.73
N PRO A 323 -0.14 3.31 -13.63
CA PRO A 323 -1.45 3.25 -14.28
C PRO A 323 -2.28 4.52 -14.05
N ILE A 324 -3.02 4.97 -15.07
CA ILE A 324 -3.74 6.25 -15.02
C ILE A 324 -5.24 6.03 -15.16
N GLY A 325 -6.01 6.57 -14.21
CA GLY A 325 -7.47 6.64 -14.26
C GLY A 325 -7.95 8.04 -14.62
N MET A 326 -8.55 8.19 -15.80
CA MET A 326 -9.20 9.41 -16.23
C MET A 326 -10.66 9.39 -15.74
N LEU A 327 -10.93 10.08 -14.63
CA LEU A 327 -12.27 10.15 -14.05
C LEU A 327 -13.05 11.25 -14.77
N ILE A 328 -14.06 10.86 -15.57
CA ILE A 328 -15.03 11.82 -16.09
C ILE A 328 -16.08 12.01 -15.01
N THR A 329 -15.92 13.05 -14.18
CA THR A 329 -16.87 13.37 -13.10
C THR A 329 -18.10 14.06 -13.67
N LYS A 330 -19.23 14.03 -12.93
CA LYS A 330 -20.51 14.59 -13.40
C LYS A 330 -20.91 14.04 -14.78
N TYR A 331 -20.59 12.77 -15.03
CA TYR A 331 -20.77 12.18 -16.36
C TYR A 331 -22.20 12.26 -16.85
N ASP A 332 -23.20 12.18 -15.97
CA ASP A 332 -24.60 12.27 -16.35
C ASP A 332 -24.95 13.60 -17.04
N MET A 333 -24.17 14.67 -16.82
CA MET A 333 -24.37 15.96 -17.49
C MET A 333 -24.07 15.90 -19.00
N CYS A 334 -23.20 14.98 -19.44
CA CYS A 334 -22.79 14.81 -20.84
C CYS A 334 -23.15 13.43 -21.44
N ALA A 335 -23.64 12.48 -20.63
CA ALA A 335 -23.93 11.12 -21.10
C ALA A 335 -24.96 11.08 -22.26
N ALA A 336 -25.88 12.05 -22.31
CA ALA A 336 -26.91 12.12 -23.35
C ALA A 336 -26.40 12.68 -24.70
N ASP A 337 -25.29 13.41 -24.71
CA ASP A 337 -24.79 14.14 -25.89
C ASP A 337 -23.34 13.85 -26.26
N THR A 338 -22.66 12.99 -25.50
CA THR A 338 -21.27 12.59 -25.68
C THR A 338 -21.13 11.10 -25.40
N ASP A 339 -21.11 10.31 -26.47
CA ASP A 339 -20.96 8.85 -26.36
C ASP A 339 -19.51 8.44 -26.00
N ALA A 340 -19.31 7.16 -25.69
CA ALA A 340 -18.01 6.65 -25.25
C ALA A 340 -16.92 6.81 -26.32
N ASP A 341 -17.25 6.78 -27.62
CA ASP A 341 -16.27 6.95 -28.69
C ASP A 341 -15.80 8.40 -28.74
N GLU A 342 -16.73 9.34 -28.61
CA GLU A 342 -16.43 10.76 -28.54
C GLU A 342 -15.65 11.11 -27.26
N VAL A 343 -15.99 10.52 -26.10
CA VAL A 343 -15.22 10.69 -24.86
C VAL A 343 -13.77 10.22 -25.06
N ARG A 344 -13.57 9.04 -25.68
CA ARG A 344 -12.23 8.52 -25.98
C ARG A 344 -11.45 9.48 -26.86
N GLU A 345 -12.04 9.95 -27.96
CA GLU A 345 -11.42 10.94 -28.84
C GLU A 345 -11.05 12.22 -28.09
N ILE A 346 -11.96 12.74 -27.26
CA ILE A 346 -11.73 13.97 -26.49
C ILE A 346 -10.54 13.83 -25.54
N VAL A 347 -10.49 12.73 -24.79
CA VAL A 347 -9.42 12.48 -23.80
C VAL A 347 -8.10 12.18 -24.51
N GLU A 348 -8.12 11.37 -25.57
CA GLU A 348 -6.94 11.04 -26.37
C GLU A 348 -6.31 12.29 -26.99
N GLU A 349 -7.12 13.16 -27.60
CA GLU A 349 -6.66 14.43 -28.14
C GLU A 349 -6.24 15.41 -27.04
N ALA A 350 -6.95 15.48 -25.91
CA ALA A 350 -6.55 16.39 -24.84
C ALA A 350 -5.24 15.99 -24.15
N PHE A 351 -4.97 14.69 -24.05
CA PHE A 351 -3.83 14.13 -23.33
C PHE A 351 -2.93 13.29 -24.24
N GLU A 352 -2.71 13.75 -25.49
CA GLU A 352 -1.95 13.05 -26.55
C GLU A 352 -0.66 12.36 -26.05
N GLY A 353 0.09 13.00 -25.15
CA GLY A 353 1.35 12.46 -24.62
C GLY A 353 1.24 11.19 -23.78
N LEU A 354 0.02 10.83 -23.33
CA LEU A 354 -0.25 9.57 -22.62
C LEU A 354 -0.57 8.41 -23.58
N PHE A 355 -0.95 8.73 -24.81
CA PHE A 355 -1.38 7.77 -25.83
C PHE A 355 -0.27 7.58 -26.88
N GLY A 356 -0.25 6.41 -27.52
CA GLY A 356 0.73 6.05 -28.55
C GLY A 356 1.99 5.35 -28.03
N GLY A 357 2.19 5.26 -26.71
CA GLY A 357 3.23 4.45 -26.08
C GLY A 357 2.80 3.00 -25.84
N ASN A 358 3.75 2.06 -25.89
CA ASN A 358 3.47 0.63 -25.65
C ASN A 358 3.30 0.26 -24.17
N ASP A 359 3.75 1.11 -23.24
CA ASP A 359 3.86 0.77 -21.82
C ASP A 359 2.85 1.48 -20.90
N THR A 360 2.04 2.41 -21.43
CA THR A 360 1.07 3.16 -20.62
C THR A 360 -0.25 2.39 -20.49
N PHE A 361 -0.78 2.30 -19.27
CA PHE A 361 -2.15 1.87 -18.99
C PHE A 361 -3.00 3.11 -18.69
N VAL A 362 -4.08 3.32 -19.46
CA VAL A 362 -5.06 4.39 -19.22
C VAL A 362 -6.46 3.79 -19.21
N ALA A 363 -7.24 4.06 -18.16
CA ALA A 363 -8.66 3.74 -18.12
C ALA A 363 -9.47 5.02 -18.00
N ILE A 364 -10.45 5.24 -18.89
CA ILE A 364 -11.44 6.29 -18.73
C ILE A 364 -12.61 5.71 -17.94
N ILE A 365 -12.91 6.31 -16.79
CA ILE A 365 -13.94 5.82 -15.87
C ILE A 365 -14.98 6.92 -15.67
N PRO A 366 -16.13 6.83 -16.34
CA PRO A 366 -17.24 7.75 -16.12
C PRO A 366 -17.84 7.53 -14.75
N VAL A 367 -17.89 8.60 -13.95
CA VAL A 367 -18.44 8.59 -12.58
C VAL A 367 -19.38 9.77 -12.39
N SER A 368 -20.42 9.57 -11.59
CA SER A 368 -21.35 10.63 -11.25
C SER A 368 -21.98 10.43 -9.88
N LEU A 369 -22.59 11.49 -9.37
CA LEU A 369 -23.35 11.49 -8.13
C LEU A 369 -24.87 11.68 -8.37
N GLY A 370 -25.28 11.81 -9.62
CA GLY A 370 -26.66 12.11 -10.05
C GLY A 370 -26.72 13.35 -10.94
N ASP A 371 -27.58 13.32 -11.95
CA ASP A 371 -27.82 14.43 -12.90
C ASP A 371 -28.67 15.56 -12.30
N THR A 372 -29.62 15.22 -11.42
CA THR A 372 -30.56 16.18 -10.83
C THR A 372 -29.99 16.97 -9.65
N LEU A 373 -28.75 16.70 -9.22
CA LEU A 373 -28.13 17.33 -8.04
C LEU A 373 -28.00 18.85 -8.16
N GLU A 374 -27.81 19.36 -9.37
CA GLU A 374 -27.66 20.79 -9.66
C GLU A 374 -28.98 21.43 -10.19
N ASP A 375 -30.03 20.61 -10.38
CA ASP A 375 -31.33 21.07 -10.87
C ASP A 375 -32.22 21.64 -9.75
N ASP A 376 -33.23 22.43 -10.14
CA ASP A 376 -34.34 22.93 -9.29
C ASP A 376 -33.91 23.34 -7.86
N GLU A 377 -33.01 24.32 -7.74
CA GLU A 377 -32.48 24.80 -6.45
C GLU A 377 -31.70 23.74 -5.64
N TYR A 378 -31.02 22.82 -6.33
CA TYR A 378 -30.17 21.77 -5.75
C TYR A 378 -30.94 20.74 -4.93
N GLN A 379 -32.16 20.38 -5.38
CA GLN A 379 -33.07 19.47 -4.68
C GLN A 379 -32.94 18.00 -5.11
N GLY A 380 -32.02 17.67 -6.02
CA GLY A 380 -31.78 16.29 -6.48
C GLY A 380 -31.29 15.33 -5.38
N GLU A 381 -31.51 14.04 -5.60
CA GLU A 381 -31.00 12.96 -4.75
C GLU A 381 -29.57 12.57 -5.17
N LEU A 382 -28.81 11.96 -4.23
CA LEU A 382 -27.57 11.28 -4.59
C LEU A 382 -27.91 9.94 -5.24
N GLU A 383 -27.50 9.79 -6.50
CA GLU A 383 -27.59 8.54 -7.27
C GLU A 383 -26.20 8.21 -7.84
N PRO A 384 -25.27 7.69 -7.01
CA PRO A 384 -23.90 7.48 -7.44
C PRO A 384 -23.79 6.43 -8.54
N LEU A 385 -23.10 6.78 -9.62
CA LEU A 385 -22.79 5.89 -10.74
C LEU A 385 -21.30 5.58 -10.75
N ASN A 386 -20.97 4.27 -10.74
CA ASN A 386 -19.60 3.74 -10.91
C ASN A 386 -18.53 4.23 -9.92
N VAL A 387 -18.92 4.93 -8.85
CA VAL A 387 -17.98 5.59 -7.92
C VAL A 387 -17.01 4.64 -7.19
N HIS A 388 -17.34 3.34 -7.12
CA HIS A 388 -16.49 2.31 -6.51
C HIS A 388 -15.43 1.76 -7.48
N LEU A 389 -15.65 1.83 -8.79
CA LEU A 389 -14.78 1.20 -9.79
C LEU A 389 -13.35 1.75 -9.81
N PRO A 390 -13.08 3.07 -9.68
CA PRO A 390 -11.71 3.57 -9.69
C PRO A 390 -10.86 3.02 -8.53
N ILE A 391 -11.42 2.92 -7.32
CA ILE A 391 -10.70 2.37 -6.15
C ILE A 391 -10.45 0.88 -6.31
N LEU A 392 -11.45 0.12 -6.77
CA LEU A 392 -11.27 -1.31 -7.06
C LEU A 392 -10.18 -1.54 -8.12
N MET A 393 -10.10 -0.68 -9.14
CA MET A 393 -9.07 -0.74 -10.17
C MET A 393 -7.68 -0.51 -9.59
N GLY A 394 -7.53 0.56 -8.80
CA GLY A 394 -6.26 0.89 -8.17
C GLY A 394 -5.76 -0.23 -7.25
N ILE A 395 -6.65 -0.78 -6.42
CA ILE A 395 -6.31 -1.89 -5.52
C ILE A 395 -6.05 -3.19 -6.31
N ASN A 396 -6.68 -3.38 -7.46
CA ASN A 396 -6.37 -4.50 -8.35
C ASN A 396 -4.90 -4.51 -8.77
N PHE A 397 -4.37 -3.36 -9.21
CA PHE A 397 -2.95 -3.20 -9.53
C PHE A 397 -2.06 -3.46 -8.30
N ALA A 398 -2.41 -2.89 -7.15
CA ALA A 398 -1.67 -3.12 -5.91
C ALA A 398 -1.57 -4.61 -5.52
N LEU A 399 -2.67 -5.35 -5.65
CA LEU A 399 -2.71 -6.79 -5.37
C LEU A 399 -1.90 -7.59 -6.39
N ILE A 400 -1.89 -7.20 -7.67
CA ILE A 400 -1.04 -7.82 -8.70
C ILE A 400 0.44 -7.67 -8.32
N ASP A 401 0.86 -6.47 -7.92
CA ASP A 401 2.24 -6.20 -7.52
C ASP A 401 2.65 -6.98 -6.28
N GLN A 402 1.76 -7.07 -5.28
CA GLN A 402 1.97 -7.92 -4.09
C GLN A 402 2.13 -9.39 -4.46
N LEU A 403 1.32 -9.91 -5.40
CA LEU A 403 1.43 -11.30 -5.85
C LEU A 403 2.72 -11.56 -6.63
N GLN A 404 3.17 -10.61 -7.45
CA GLN A 404 4.46 -10.73 -8.14
C GLN A 404 5.63 -10.75 -7.16
N TYR A 405 5.57 -9.93 -6.10
CA TYR A 405 6.56 -9.96 -5.03
C TYR A 405 6.55 -11.30 -4.29
N GLY A 406 5.37 -11.76 -3.85
CA GLY A 406 5.21 -13.04 -3.16
C GLY A 406 5.69 -14.22 -3.99
N LYS A 407 5.51 -14.18 -5.31
CA LYS A 407 6.04 -15.19 -6.24
C LYS A 407 7.57 -15.26 -6.18
N ARG A 408 8.26 -14.11 -6.32
CA ARG A 408 9.73 -14.06 -6.25
C ARG A 408 10.26 -14.59 -4.91
N LEU A 409 9.58 -14.24 -3.82
CA LEU A 409 9.93 -14.72 -2.49
C LEU A 409 9.83 -16.25 -2.39
N ILE A 410 8.71 -16.84 -2.84
CA ILE A 410 8.50 -18.29 -2.84
C ILE A 410 9.52 -19.00 -3.75
N GLU A 411 9.85 -18.44 -4.91
CA GLU A 411 10.87 -18.99 -5.81
C GLU A 411 12.26 -19.02 -5.14
N ASN A 412 12.64 -17.94 -4.46
CA ASN A 412 13.89 -17.87 -3.71
C ASN A 412 13.93 -18.91 -2.57
N GLN A 413 12.84 -19.03 -1.81
CA GLN A 413 12.71 -20.03 -0.73
C GLN A 413 12.80 -21.47 -1.27
N ARG A 414 12.20 -21.76 -2.44
CA ARG A 414 12.34 -23.09 -3.07
C ARG A 414 13.75 -23.39 -3.51
N ASN A 415 14.41 -22.41 -4.13
CA ASN A 415 15.79 -22.56 -4.56
C ASN A 415 16.70 -22.83 -3.36
N TYR A 416 16.46 -22.12 -2.25
CA TYR A 416 17.12 -22.37 -0.97
C TYR A 416 16.89 -23.78 -0.45
N ALA A 417 15.62 -24.20 -0.29
CA ALA A 417 15.29 -25.55 0.18
C ALA A 417 15.89 -26.65 -0.71
N ASN A 418 15.97 -26.45 -2.03
CA ASN A 418 16.61 -27.39 -2.94
C ASN A 418 18.13 -27.46 -2.76
N GLN A 419 18.80 -26.34 -2.47
CA GLN A 419 20.23 -26.32 -2.16
C GLN A 419 20.50 -27.06 -0.84
N VAL A 420 19.72 -26.79 0.21
CA VAL A 420 19.83 -27.48 1.50
C VAL A 420 19.57 -28.98 1.34
N ARG A 421 18.57 -29.39 0.54
CA ARG A 421 18.34 -30.81 0.20
C ARG A 421 19.52 -31.45 -0.53
N ALA A 422 20.17 -30.74 -1.44
CA ALA A 422 21.34 -31.25 -2.14
C ALA A 422 22.52 -31.43 -1.18
N LEU A 423 22.79 -30.43 -0.33
CA LEU A 423 23.81 -30.50 0.72
C LEU A 423 23.56 -31.66 1.69
N LYS A 424 22.30 -31.84 2.12
CA LYS A 424 21.91 -32.96 2.98
C LYS A 424 22.24 -34.31 2.33
N ARG A 425 21.89 -34.50 1.04
CA ARG A 425 22.21 -35.74 0.31
C ARG A 425 23.71 -35.97 0.20
N GLU A 426 24.48 -34.93 -0.12
CA GLU A 426 25.96 -35.02 -0.19
C GLU A 426 26.57 -35.40 1.17
N GLU A 427 25.99 -34.91 2.27
CA GLU A 427 26.42 -35.24 3.62
C GLU A 427 26.04 -36.66 4.06
N GLU A 428 24.88 -37.15 3.62
CA GLU A 428 24.42 -38.53 3.81
C GLU A 428 25.28 -39.53 3.02
N ASP A 429 25.69 -39.17 1.79
CA ASP A 429 26.54 -39.99 0.92
C ASP A 429 28.03 -39.95 1.31
N ARG A 430 28.41 -39.08 2.25
CA ARG A 430 29.81 -38.88 2.67
C ARG A 430 30.34 -40.09 3.45
N PHE A 431 31.50 -40.63 3.03
CA PHE A 431 32.11 -41.80 3.68
C PHE A 431 32.37 -41.57 5.18
N PHE A 432 32.03 -42.54 6.02
CA PHE A 432 32.08 -42.40 7.48
C PHE A 432 33.43 -41.89 8.02
N LEU A 433 34.57 -42.38 7.51
CA LEU A 433 35.89 -41.90 7.97
C LEU A 433 36.16 -40.44 7.59
N SER A 434 35.65 -39.93 6.47
CA SER A 434 35.88 -38.53 6.11
C SER A 434 35.02 -37.59 6.95
N ARG A 435 33.77 -37.99 7.26
CA ARG A 435 32.88 -37.26 8.19
C ARG A 435 33.47 -37.22 9.61
N TRP A 436 34.13 -38.30 10.03
CA TRP A 436 34.85 -38.36 11.31
C TRP A 436 36.15 -37.52 11.35
N LEU A 437 36.93 -37.50 10.26
CA LEU A 437 38.23 -36.80 10.22
C LEU A 437 38.11 -35.29 9.99
N PHE A 438 37.11 -34.84 9.25
CA PHE A 438 37.04 -33.46 8.76
C PHE A 438 35.80 -32.70 9.21
N GLY A 439 34.95 -33.31 10.04
CA GLY A 439 33.64 -32.77 10.39
C GLY A 439 32.65 -32.85 9.23
N GLY A 440 31.38 -32.64 9.54
CA GLY A 440 30.26 -32.73 8.61
C GLY A 440 29.10 -31.86 9.07
N TYR A 441 28.16 -31.59 8.17
CA TYR A 441 26.92 -30.95 8.55
C TYR A 441 26.03 -31.91 9.34
N ASP A 442 25.20 -31.36 10.22
CA ASP A 442 24.19 -32.12 10.95
C ASP A 442 22.98 -32.32 10.03
N THR A 443 22.73 -33.57 9.63
CA THR A 443 21.69 -33.93 8.67
C THR A 443 20.28 -33.75 9.23
N ASP A 444 20.13 -33.76 10.56
CA ASP A 444 18.86 -33.51 11.23
C ASP A 444 18.55 -32.01 11.23
N LYS A 445 19.55 -31.16 11.49
CA LYS A 445 19.41 -29.70 11.36
C LYS A 445 19.13 -29.25 9.93
N LEU A 446 19.78 -29.88 8.94
CA LEU A 446 19.46 -29.61 7.53
C LEU A 446 18.03 -30.03 7.19
N GLN A 447 17.46 -31.05 7.85
CA GLN A 447 16.06 -31.44 7.65
C GLN A 447 15.11 -30.41 8.25
N GLU A 448 15.38 -29.98 9.48
CA GLU A 448 14.60 -28.94 10.17
C GLU A 448 14.53 -27.66 9.33
N GLU A 449 15.67 -27.19 8.82
CA GLU A 449 15.74 -26.01 7.95
C GLU A 449 14.94 -26.16 6.64
N ILE A 450 14.89 -27.38 6.08
CA ILE A 450 14.03 -27.68 4.93
C ILE A 450 12.56 -27.59 5.35
N ASP A 451 12.19 -28.14 6.50
CA ASP A 451 10.82 -28.21 6.99
C ASP A 451 10.28 -26.81 7.31
N ASP A 452 11.07 -25.96 7.97
CA ASP A 452 10.76 -24.54 8.24
C ASP A 452 10.60 -23.74 6.95
N THR A 453 11.50 -23.93 6.00
CA THR A 453 11.42 -23.26 4.69
C THR A 453 10.16 -23.71 3.93
N GLU A 454 9.83 -25.00 3.98
CA GLU A 454 8.59 -25.53 3.40
C GLU A 454 7.35 -24.96 4.07
N GLU A 455 7.36 -24.77 5.39
CA GLU A 455 6.27 -24.11 6.11
C GLU A 455 6.09 -22.66 5.71
N ALA A 456 7.17 -21.89 5.65
CA ALA A 456 7.13 -20.51 5.16
C ALA A 456 6.56 -20.43 3.72
N ILE A 457 6.94 -21.38 2.86
CA ILE A 457 6.38 -21.51 1.51
C ILE A 457 4.87 -21.82 1.57
N ARG A 458 4.41 -22.71 2.46
CA ARG A 458 2.98 -23.03 2.64
C ARG A 458 2.19 -21.79 3.07
N ASN A 459 2.68 -21.04 4.05
CA ASN A 459 2.04 -19.82 4.55
C ASN A 459 1.96 -18.74 3.47
N ASN A 460 3.05 -18.49 2.76
CA ASN A 460 3.08 -17.52 1.64
C ASN A 460 2.11 -17.91 0.50
N ARG A 461 1.97 -19.21 0.21
CA ARG A 461 0.98 -19.71 -0.76
C ARG A 461 -0.46 -19.45 -0.31
N GLN A 462 -0.75 -19.58 0.98
CA GLN A 462 -2.08 -19.33 1.52
C GLN A 462 -2.46 -17.85 1.38
N VAL A 463 -1.54 -16.94 1.72
CA VAL A 463 -1.71 -15.49 1.52
C VAL A 463 -1.92 -15.15 0.05
N ALA A 464 -1.09 -15.69 -0.85
CA ALA A 464 -1.27 -15.50 -2.29
C ALA A 464 -2.63 -16.04 -2.77
N GLY A 465 -3.08 -17.17 -2.22
CA GLY A 465 -4.40 -17.74 -2.50
C GLY A 465 -5.56 -16.84 -2.09
N PHE A 466 -5.41 -16.08 -0.99
CA PHE A 466 -6.38 -15.05 -0.58
C PHE A 466 -6.44 -13.90 -1.60
N PHE A 467 -5.29 -13.28 -1.93
CA PHE A 467 -5.25 -12.17 -2.88
C PHE A 467 -5.77 -12.54 -4.28
N LYS A 468 -5.48 -13.76 -4.76
CA LYS A 468 -6.03 -14.26 -6.03
C LYS A 468 -7.55 -14.32 -6.04
N LYS A 469 -8.17 -14.75 -4.94
CA LYS A 469 -9.63 -14.78 -4.82
C LYS A 469 -10.19 -13.35 -4.87
N SER A 470 -9.54 -12.42 -4.19
CA SER A 470 -9.89 -10.99 -4.21
C SER A 470 -9.78 -10.39 -5.61
N LEU A 471 -8.66 -10.62 -6.32
CA LEU A 471 -8.48 -10.18 -7.71
C LEU A 471 -9.57 -10.70 -8.63
N LYS A 472 -9.88 -12.00 -8.57
CA LYS A 472 -10.93 -12.60 -9.41
C LYS A 472 -12.30 -11.95 -9.18
N ARG A 473 -12.60 -11.56 -7.94
CA ARG A 473 -13.85 -10.86 -7.61
C ARG A 473 -13.83 -9.43 -8.13
N MET A 474 -12.74 -8.70 -7.94
CA MET A 474 -12.58 -7.32 -8.44
C MET A 474 -12.65 -7.27 -9.97
N ASN A 475 -11.98 -8.19 -10.67
CA ASN A 475 -11.98 -8.24 -12.13
C ASN A 475 -13.39 -8.31 -12.73
N ARG A 476 -14.34 -8.98 -12.06
CA ARG A 476 -15.73 -9.05 -12.53
C ARG A 476 -16.44 -7.69 -12.47
N GLU A 477 -16.17 -6.90 -11.43
CA GLU A 477 -16.70 -5.53 -11.33
C GLU A 477 -16.01 -4.62 -12.36
N LEU A 478 -14.70 -4.79 -12.56
CA LEU A 478 -13.91 -4.00 -13.50
C LEU A 478 -14.23 -4.28 -14.98
N GLU A 479 -14.91 -5.38 -15.31
CA GLU A 479 -15.48 -5.62 -16.65
C GLU A 479 -16.56 -4.59 -17.03
N ALA A 480 -17.09 -3.82 -16.07
CA ALA A 480 -18.01 -2.71 -16.35
C ALA A 480 -17.31 -1.51 -17.01
N ILE A 481 -15.98 -1.40 -16.92
CA ILE A 481 -15.21 -0.34 -17.58
C ILE A 481 -14.93 -0.77 -19.02
N ASP A 482 -15.40 0.00 -19.99
CA ASP A 482 -15.32 -0.28 -21.42
C ASP A 482 -14.27 0.54 -22.17
N MET A 483 -13.77 1.62 -21.56
CA MET A 483 -12.75 2.50 -22.15
C MET A 483 -11.37 2.26 -21.51
N ILE A 484 -10.73 1.16 -21.91
CA ILE A 484 -9.37 0.80 -21.47
C ILE A 484 -8.40 0.87 -22.64
N TYR A 485 -7.30 1.61 -22.45
CA TYR A 485 -6.18 1.73 -23.36
C TYR A 485 -4.94 1.08 -22.74
N VAL A 486 -4.34 0.12 -23.46
CA VAL A 486 -3.14 -0.58 -23.02
C VAL A 486 -2.40 -1.12 -24.23
N LYS A 487 -1.06 -1.23 -24.17
CA LYS A 487 -0.23 -1.76 -25.27
C LYS A 487 -0.48 -1.04 -26.62
N GLY A 488 -0.68 0.27 -26.58
CA GLY A 488 -0.85 1.09 -27.78
C GLY A 488 -2.25 1.05 -28.41
N ALA A 489 -3.25 0.40 -27.80
CA ALA A 489 -4.58 0.28 -28.38
C ALA A 489 -5.72 0.30 -27.35
N TRP A 490 -6.87 0.82 -27.78
CA TRP A 490 -8.15 0.65 -27.08
C TRP A 490 -8.60 -0.81 -27.14
N GLN A 491 -9.04 -1.34 -26.01
CA GLN A 491 -9.47 -2.72 -25.87
C GLN A 491 -10.98 -2.85 -26.08
N ASP A 492 -11.39 -3.91 -26.78
CA ASP A 492 -12.79 -4.32 -26.79
C ASP A 492 -13.10 -5.19 -25.55
N LYS A 493 -14.37 -5.57 -25.35
CA LYS A 493 -14.77 -6.41 -24.19
C LYS A 493 -13.96 -7.70 -24.07
N ARG A 494 -13.60 -8.34 -25.18
CA ARG A 494 -12.81 -9.58 -25.16
C ARG A 494 -11.36 -9.28 -24.78
N GLY A 495 -10.79 -8.20 -25.30
CA GLY A 495 -9.47 -7.71 -24.94
C GLY A 495 -9.37 -7.36 -23.46
N ILE A 496 -10.38 -6.71 -22.88
CA ILE A 496 -10.44 -6.39 -21.45
C ILE A 496 -10.49 -7.67 -20.60
N GLN A 497 -11.36 -8.61 -20.94
CA GLN A 497 -11.44 -9.91 -20.25
C GLN A 497 -10.13 -10.69 -20.34
N GLN A 498 -9.52 -10.72 -21.53
CA GLN A 498 -8.24 -11.38 -21.74
C GLN A 498 -7.12 -10.69 -20.95
N MET A 499 -7.08 -9.36 -20.92
CA MET A 499 -6.13 -8.58 -20.14
C MET A 499 -6.23 -8.91 -18.65
N TRP A 500 -7.44 -8.91 -18.08
CA TRP A 500 -7.64 -9.28 -16.68
C TRP A 500 -7.27 -10.73 -16.40
N ALA A 501 -7.57 -11.66 -17.32
CA ALA A 501 -7.16 -13.04 -17.22
C ALA A 501 -5.63 -13.20 -17.32
N GLU A 502 -4.96 -12.45 -18.19
CA GLU A 502 -3.50 -12.42 -18.33
C GLU A 502 -2.84 -11.89 -17.05
N LEU A 503 -3.30 -10.75 -16.53
CA LEU A 503 -2.79 -10.18 -15.28
C LEU A 503 -3.00 -11.12 -14.09
N GLN A 504 -4.18 -11.76 -14.02
CA GLN A 504 -4.44 -12.81 -13.04
C GLN A 504 -3.52 -14.03 -13.26
N SER A 505 -3.20 -14.37 -14.51
CA SER A 505 -2.29 -15.48 -14.84
C SER A 505 -0.82 -15.21 -14.51
N ILE A 506 -0.39 -13.95 -14.48
CA ILE A 506 0.94 -13.58 -13.96
C ILE A 506 1.04 -13.97 -12.47
N ALA A 507 -0.08 -13.93 -11.75
CA ALA A 507 -0.20 -14.50 -10.42
C ALA A 507 -0.38 -16.03 -10.41
N ASP A 508 -0.78 -16.66 -11.52
CA ASP A 508 -0.96 -18.12 -11.68
C ASP A 508 0.18 -18.75 -12.51
N TYR A 509 1.38 -18.86 -11.94
CA TYR A 509 2.28 -19.96 -12.29
C TYR A 509 2.06 -21.11 -11.32
N ASN A 510 2.15 -22.35 -11.79
CA ASN A 510 1.97 -23.56 -10.97
C ASN A 510 2.90 -23.51 -9.75
N PHE A 511 2.30 -23.20 -8.60
CA PHE A 511 2.89 -23.24 -7.27
C PHE A 511 3.23 -24.67 -6.90
#